data_AF-A0A1G7V532-F1
#
_entry.id   AF-A0A1G7V532-F1
#
_cell.length_a   1.000
_cell.length_b   1.000
_cell.length_c   1.000
_cell.angle_alpha   90.00
_cell.angle_beta   90.00
_cell.angle_gamma   90.00
#
_symmetry.space_group_name_H-M   'P 1'
#
loop_
_entity.id
_entity.type
_entity.pdbx_description
1 polymer ?
#
loop_
_entity_poly.entity_id
_entity_poly.type
_entity_poly.pdbx_seq_one_letter_code
_entity_poly.pdbx_strand_id
1 'polypeptide(L)'
;MDLERYSEEDLDRLFELAYIKVSETEQKFPQDVLLYFYAYYKQAKNESDLKVTQNPINGEQLVDAFKANAIFQVKRFTKRESKIRYIQLARLHLEDEFPLE
;
A
#
# COMPACT_ATOMS: atom_id res chain seq x y z
N MET A 1 4.87 -9.50 -16.43
CA MET A 1 3.60 -10.05 -15.92
C MET A 1 2.53 -9.00 -16.12
N ASP A 2 1.42 -9.34 -16.77
CA ASP A 2 0.36 -8.40 -17.12
C ASP A 2 -0.78 -8.50 -16.10
N LEU A 3 -0.55 -7.94 -14.91
CA LEU A 3 -1.53 -7.93 -13.79
C LEU A 3 -2.85 -7.25 -14.21
N GLU A 4 -2.83 -6.42 -15.25
CA GLU A 4 -4.03 -5.79 -15.80
C GLU A 4 -5.01 -6.81 -16.38
N ARG A 5 -4.58 -8.02 -16.73
CA ARG A 5 -5.44 -9.09 -17.25
C ARG A 5 -6.12 -9.95 -16.18
N TYR A 6 -5.75 -9.80 -14.91
CA TYR A 6 -6.34 -10.61 -13.84
C TYR A 6 -7.83 -10.33 -13.68
N SER A 7 -8.61 -11.34 -13.33
CA SER A 7 -9.96 -11.09 -12.83
C SER A 7 -9.90 -10.23 -11.55
N GLU A 8 -10.97 -9.52 -11.20
CA GLU A 8 -11.00 -8.78 -9.92
C GLU A 8 -10.79 -9.72 -8.73
N GLU A 9 -11.34 -10.93 -8.77
CA GLU A 9 -11.20 -11.89 -7.68
C GLU A 9 -9.76 -12.41 -7.53
N ASP A 10 -9.10 -12.73 -8.64
CA ASP A 10 -7.70 -13.18 -8.60
C ASP A 10 -6.77 -12.05 -8.15
N LEU A 11 -7.03 -10.82 -8.60
CA LEU A 11 -6.28 -9.65 -8.15
C LEU A 11 -6.46 -9.41 -6.64
N ASP A 12 -7.66 -9.61 -6.11
CA ASP A 12 -7.96 -9.43 -4.69
C ASP A 12 -7.25 -10.47 -3.82
N ARG A 13 -7.28 -11.74 -4.23
CA ARG A 13 -6.51 -12.79 -3.55
C ARG A 13 -5.02 -12.49 -3.55
N LEU A 14 -4.49 -12.04 -4.68
CA LEU A 14 -3.07 -11.72 -4.82
C LEU A 14 -2.66 -10.50 -3.99
N PHE A 15 -3.52 -9.48 -3.95
CA PHE A 15 -3.34 -8.29 -3.12
C PHE A 15 -3.33 -8.63 -1.63
N GLU A 16 -4.25 -9.48 -1.18
CA GLU A 16 -4.29 -9.93 0.22
C GLU A 16 -3.06 -10.78 0.57
N LEU A 17 -2.63 -11.67 -0.33
CA LEU A 17 -1.39 -12.45 -0.14
C LEU A 17 -0.17 -11.53 -0.03
N ALA A 18 -0.05 -10.53 -0.91
CA ALA A 18 1.00 -9.54 -0.85
C ALA A 18 0.99 -8.78 0.48
N TYR A 19 -0.21 -8.40 0.96
CA TYR A 19 -0.38 -7.71 2.24
C TYR A 19 0.11 -8.57 3.42
N ILE A 20 -0.30 -9.84 3.47
CA ILE A 20 0.15 -10.79 4.51
C ILE A 20 1.68 -10.88 4.50
N LYS A 21 2.29 -11.11 3.33
CA LYS A 21 3.75 -11.22 3.21
C LYS A 21 4.50 -9.96 3.66
N VAL A 22 4.04 -8.78 3.24
CA VAL A 22 4.62 -7.50 3.69
C VAL A 22 4.43 -7.28 5.20
N SER A 23 3.35 -7.80 5.78
CA SER A 23 3.07 -7.63 7.21
C SER A 23 3.83 -8.60 8.13
N GLU A 24 4.23 -9.77 7.60
CA GLU A 24 4.88 -10.84 8.37
C GLU A 24 6.39 -10.91 8.17
N THR A 25 6.92 -10.30 7.10
CA THR A 25 8.36 -10.31 6.81
C THR A 25 9.19 -9.60 7.87
N GLU A 26 10.39 -10.10 8.13
CA GLU A 26 11.39 -9.44 8.99
C GLU A 26 12.22 -8.39 8.22
N GLN A 27 12.00 -8.27 6.90
CA GLN A 27 12.72 -7.34 6.06
C GLN A 27 12.45 -5.90 6.46
N LYS A 28 13.52 -5.11 6.60
CA LYS A 28 13.42 -3.69 6.89
C LYS A 28 13.19 -2.91 5.61
N PHE A 29 12.08 -2.19 5.55
CA PHE A 29 11.77 -1.27 4.48
C PHE A 29 12.25 0.16 4.79
N PRO A 30 12.69 0.91 3.77
CA PRO A 30 12.77 2.36 3.85
C PRO A 30 11.42 2.98 4.27
N GLN A 31 11.47 4.13 4.96
CA GLN A 31 10.27 4.76 5.52
C GLN A 31 9.27 5.24 4.46
N ASP A 32 9.77 5.70 3.31
CA ASP A 32 8.98 6.09 2.14
C ASP A 32 8.28 4.87 1.50
N VAL A 33 8.94 3.73 1.44
CA VAL A 33 8.35 2.46 0.98
C VAL A 33 7.17 2.05 1.88
N LEU A 34 7.32 2.15 3.20
CA LEU A 34 6.23 1.90 4.16
C LEU A 34 5.04 2.85 3.93
N LEU A 35 5.31 4.13 3.64
CA LEU A 35 4.27 5.11 3.34
C LEU A 35 3.52 4.78 2.04
N TYR A 36 4.22 4.27 1.01
CA TYR A 36 3.58 3.80 -0.21
C TYR A 36 2.72 2.55 0.02
N PHE A 37 3.20 1.56 0.77
CA PHE A 37 2.38 0.40 1.14
C PHE A 37 1.10 0.83 1.86
N TYR A 38 1.22 1.71 2.85
CA TYR A 38 0.07 2.28 3.56
C TYR A 38 -0.90 2.96 2.60
N ALA A 39 -0.41 3.87 1.76
CA ALA A 39 -1.23 4.67 0.87
C ALA A 39 -1.96 3.82 -0.19
N TYR A 40 -1.25 2.91 -0.86
CA TYR A 40 -1.85 2.00 -1.83
C TYR A 40 -2.89 1.08 -1.20
N TYR A 41 -2.64 0.57 0.01
CA TYR A 41 -3.60 -0.25 0.74
C TYR A 41 -4.89 0.52 1.07
N LYS A 42 -4.77 1.74 1.61
CA LYS A 42 -5.94 2.57 1.94
C LYS A 42 -6.73 2.96 0.67
N GLN A 43 -6.05 3.30 -0.42
CA GLN A 43 -6.70 3.59 -1.71
C GLN A 43 -7.40 2.34 -2.30
N ALA A 44 -6.75 1.17 -2.24
CA ALA A 44 -7.31 -0.10 -2.71
C ALA A 44 -8.60 -0.49 -1.97
N LYS A 45 -8.68 -0.21 -0.65
CA LYS A 45 -9.86 -0.46 0.19
C LYS A 45 -10.89 0.68 0.19
N ASN A 46 -10.70 1.75 -0.60
CA ASN A 46 -11.54 2.95 -0.58
C ASN A 46 -11.58 3.66 0.79
N GLU A 47 -10.50 3.54 1.56
CA GLU A 47 -10.36 4.16 2.87
C GLU A 47 -9.34 5.33 2.83
N SER A 48 -9.15 5.94 1.67
CA SER A 48 -8.25 7.09 1.46
C SER A 48 -8.74 8.40 2.07
N ASP A 49 -9.94 8.40 2.65
CA ASP A 49 -10.49 9.54 3.37
C ASP A 49 -9.76 9.71 4.70
N LEU A 50 -8.87 10.69 4.73
CA LEU A 50 -8.11 11.04 5.91
C LEU A 50 -8.97 11.89 6.84
N LYS A 51 -9.20 11.40 8.05
CA LYS A 51 -9.65 12.23 9.16
C LYS A 51 -8.44 12.91 9.78
N VAL A 52 -8.00 14.03 9.19
CA VAL A 52 -6.96 14.86 9.79
C VAL A 52 -7.60 15.66 10.93
N THR A 53 -7.36 15.27 12.18
CA THR A 53 -7.77 16.06 13.33
C THR A 53 -6.78 17.19 13.55
N GLN A 54 -7.26 18.43 13.56
CA GLN A 54 -6.42 19.64 13.64
C GLN A 54 -5.90 19.94 15.06
N ASN A 55 -6.16 19.10 16.07
CA ASN A 55 -5.74 19.39 17.45
C ASN A 55 -4.38 18.74 17.76
N PRO A 56 -3.32 19.54 17.91
CA PRO A 56 -1.97 19.01 18.02
C PRO A 56 -1.58 18.76 19.48
N ILE A 57 -1.28 17.50 19.85
CA ILE A 57 -0.85 17.15 21.22
C ILE A 57 0.64 16.72 21.28
N ASN A 58 1.23 16.18 20.19
CA ASN A 58 2.60 15.62 20.16
C ASN A 58 3.11 15.31 18.72
N GLY A 59 4.22 14.56 18.57
CA GLY A 59 4.84 14.16 17.29
C GLY A 59 3.98 13.29 16.34
N GLU A 60 2.77 12.87 16.76
CA GLU A 60 1.82 12.13 15.92
C GLU A 60 1.41 12.92 14.67
N GLN A 61 1.32 14.25 14.75
CA GLN A 61 0.95 15.08 13.59
C GLN A 61 1.94 15.00 12.44
N LEU A 62 3.23 14.84 12.74
CA LEU A 62 4.25 14.74 11.71
C LEU A 62 4.08 13.42 10.94
N VAL A 63 3.84 12.32 11.67
CA VAL A 63 3.55 11.01 11.08
C VAL A 63 2.25 11.06 10.25
N ASP A 64 1.21 11.70 10.78
CA ASP A 64 -0.07 11.85 10.08
C ASP A 64 0.06 12.74 8.85
N ALA A 65 0.88 13.79 8.89
CA ALA A 65 1.17 14.62 7.72
C ALA A 65 1.89 13.83 6.62
N PHE A 66 2.84 12.97 6.97
CA PHE A 66 3.50 12.08 6.01
C PHE A 66 2.54 11.06 5.40
N LYS A 67 1.69 10.43 6.22
CA LYS A 67 0.62 9.53 5.74
C LYS A 67 -0.36 10.27 4.83
N ALA A 68 -0.73 11.50 5.20
CA ALA A 68 -1.64 12.31 4.43
C ALA A 68 -1.07 12.68 3.06
N ASN A 69 0.22 13.05 3.05
CA ASN A 69 0.96 13.32 1.82
C ASN A 69 1.03 12.07 0.92
N ALA A 70 1.36 10.91 1.48
CA ALA A 70 1.43 9.66 0.74
C ALA A 70 0.08 9.27 0.12
N ILE A 71 -1.01 9.36 0.87
CA ILE A 71 -2.37 9.14 0.34
C ILE A 71 -2.67 10.14 -0.78
N PHE A 72 -2.36 11.42 -0.60
CA PHE A 72 -2.57 12.44 -1.64
C PHE A 72 -1.85 12.09 -2.95
N GLN A 73 -0.62 11.56 -2.89
CA GLN A 73 0.14 11.16 -4.08
C GLN A 73 -0.51 10.00 -4.86
N VAL A 74 -1.23 9.10 -4.18
CA VAL A 74 -1.83 7.90 -4.79
C VAL A 74 -3.31 8.07 -5.14
N LYS A 75 -3.97 9.16 -4.72
CA LYS A 75 -5.41 9.42 -4.96
C LYS A 75 -5.84 9.35 -6.43
N ARG A 76 -4.93 9.60 -7.36
CA ARG A 76 -5.18 9.51 -8.81
C ARG A 76 -5.41 8.08 -9.31
N PHE A 77 -5.04 7.07 -8.52
CA PHE A 77 -5.17 5.67 -8.91
C PHE A 77 -6.53 5.11 -8.49
N THR A 78 -7.12 4.31 -9.36
CA THR A 78 -8.28 3.48 -9.05
C THR A 78 -7.93 2.43 -7.99
N LYS A 79 -8.96 1.77 -7.42
CA LYS A 79 -8.75 0.62 -6.53
C LYS A 79 -7.87 -0.45 -7.16
N ARG A 80 -8.18 -0.81 -8.41
CA ARG A 80 -7.50 -1.86 -9.17
C ARG A 80 -6.03 -1.50 -9.37
N GLU A 81 -5.75 -0.29 -9.88
CA GLU A 81 -4.38 0.19 -10.05
C GLU A 81 -3.60 0.23 -8.72
N SER A 82 -4.28 0.57 -7.61
CA SER A 82 -3.65 0.59 -6.28
C SER A 82 -3.28 -0.81 -5.79
N LYS A 83 -4.14 -1.81 -6.02
CA LYS A 83 -3.84 -3.23 -5.75
C LYS A 83 -2.64 -3.69 -6.58
N ILE A 84 -2.64 -3.41 -7.89
CA ILE A 84 -1.54 -3.76 -8.80
C ILE A 84 -0.22 -3.14 -8.33
N ARG A 85 -0.22 -1.85 -8.00
CA ARG A 85 0.97 -1.14 -7.51
C ARG A 85 1.46 -1.67 -6.18
N TYR A 86 0.56 -2.03 -5.27
CA TYR A 86 0.91 -2.67 -4.00
C TYR A 86 1.63 -4.01 -4.24
N ILE A 87 1.06 -4.87 -5.10
CA ILE A 87 1.64 -6.18 -5.46
C ILE A 87 3.01 -6.00 -6.13
N GLN A 88 3.17 -5.04 -7.03
CA GLN A 88 4.45 -4.73 -7.67
C GLN A 88 5.49 -4.25 -6.67
N LEU A 89 5.10 -3.40 -5.70
CA LEU A 89 5.99 -2.92 -4.66
C LEU A 89 6.40 -4.06 -3.71
N ALA A 90 5.46 -4.94 -3.34
CA ALA A 90 5.74 -6.13 -2.54
C ALA A 90 6.74 -7.03 -3.27
N ARG A 91 6.52 -7.33 -4.55
CA ARG A 91 7.45 -8.12 -5.37
C ARG A 91 8.84 -7.52 -5.45
N LEU A 92 8.92 -6.20 -5.66
CA LEU A 92 10.20 -5.50 -5.79
C LEU A 92 11.05 -5.61 -4.53
N HIS A 93 10.43 -5.61 -3.35
CA HIS A 93 11.17 -5.64 -2.10
C HIS A 93 11.32 -7.05 -1.53
N LEU A 94 10.32 -7.92 -1.67
CA LEU A 94 10.32 -9.23 -1.02
C LEU A 94 10.93 -10.35 -1.86
N GLU A 95 11.12 -10.15 -3.17
CA GLU A 95 11.73 -11.10 -4.11
C GLU A 95 11.39 -12.58 -3.80
N ASP A 96 12.27 -13.28 -3.08
CA ASP A 96 12.16 -14.69 -2.70
C ASP A 96 10.99 -15.03 -1.75
N GLU A 97 10.54 -14.08 -0.92
CA GLU A 97 9.44 -14.27 0.05
C GLU A 97 8.05 -14.09 -0.59
N PHE A 98 8.00 -13.48 -1.78
CA PHE A 98 6.79 -13.29 -2.57
C PHE A 98 7.02 -13.65 -4.05
N PRO A 99 7.32 -14.93 -4.33
CA PRO A 99 7.45 -15.40 -5.70
C PRO A 99 6.05 -15.39 -6.33
N LEU A 100 5.93 -14.66 -7.43
CA LEU A 100 4.73 -14.63 -8.26
C LEU A 100 4.98 -15.56 -9.45
N GLU A 101 4.36 -16.73 -9.42
CA GLU A 101 4.28 -17.68 -10.56
C GLU A 101 3.36 -17.13 -11.67
#